data_AF-A0A7J4LQ63-F1
#
_entry.id   AF-A0A7J4LQ63-F1
#
_cell.length_a   1.000
_cell.length_b   1.000
_cell.length_c   1.000
_cell.angle_alpha   90.00
_cell.angle_beta   90.00
_cell.angle_gamma   90.00
#
_symmetry.space_group_name_H-M   'P 1'
#
loop_
_entity.id
_entity.type
_entity.pdbx_description
1 polymer ?
#
loop_
_entity_poly.entity_id
_entity_poly.type
_entity_poly.pdbx_seq_one_letter_code
_entity_poly.pdbx_strand_id
1 'polypeptide(L)'
;MFAFTHMILAWLLGKAMEHSRKERLSYLDWAFLLGGSLVPDLDHLPGLLGFDAITNFHRTVTHSLVFVFVVGLVVYLVSSWYQKHNPVLSKLRPRHFAMLVMFGIATHLIADVFLPPGIQLFWPSLWTIYLQLSFPFLHLGQFPGIASVFTQPTFVRWEILLATLDMGLGVLWIGWLWWKRRITF
;
A
#
# COMPACT_ATOMS: atom_id res chain seq x y z
N MET A 1 11.21 2.51 -2.88
CA MET A 1 11.28 1.98 -1.49
C MET A 1 10.78 0.55 -1.54
N PHE A 2 11.28 -0.33 -0.68
CA PHE A 2 10.89 -1.73 -0.74
C PHE A 2 9.67 -2.02 0.17
N ALA A 3 8.81 -2.93 -0.27
CA ALA A 3 7.50 -3.26 0.30
C ALA A 3 7.49 -3.53 1.82
N PHE A 4 8.55 -4.11 2.35
CA PHE A 4 8.74 -4.40 3.76
C PHE A 4 8.62 -3.15 4.63
N THR A 5 9.12 -2.01 4.15
CA THR A 5 9.07 -0.78 4.93
C THR A 5 7.64 -0.22 4.97
N HIS A 6 6.85 -0.42 3.91
CA HIS A 6 5.42 -0.10 3.91
C HIS A 6 4.64 -0.99 4.88
N MET A 7 4.98 -2.29 4.93
CA MET A 7 4.37 -3.24 5.89
C MET A 7 4.71 -2.90 7.35
N ILE A 8 5.90 -2.37 7.64
CA ILE A 8 6.25 -1.92 8.99
C ILE A 8 5.33 -0.76 9.43
N LEU A 9 5.07 0.21 8.56
CA LEU A 9 4.18 1.33 8.89
C LEU A 9 2.74 0.87 9.11
N ALA A 10 2.23 -0.03 8.25
CA ALA A 10 0.92 -0.64 8.43
C ALA A 10 0.85 -1.46 9.73
N TRP A 11 1.92 -2.18 10.09
CA TRP A 11 2.02 -2.90 11.35
C TRP A 11 1.98 -1.95 12.56
N LEU A 12 2.77 -0.87 12.54
CA LEU A 12 2.77 0.14 13.59
C LEU A 12 1.39 0.79 13.74
N LEU A 13 0.72 1.11 12.65
CA LEU A 13 -0.66 1.62 12.66
C LEU A 13 -1.61 0.61 13.31
N GLY A 14 -1.53 -0.66 12.93
CA GLY A 14 -2.34 -1.72 13.54
C GLY A 14 -2.12 -1.85 15.04
N LYS A 15 -0.86 -1.80 15.51
CA LYS A 15 -0.53 -1.78 16.94
C LYS A 15 -1.07 -0.54 17.66
N ALA A 16 -1.02 0.63 17.02
CA ALA A 16 -1.59 1.85 17.56
C ALA A 16 -3.13 1.77 17.66
N MET A 17 -3.80 1.14 16.69
CA MET A 17 -5.24 0.88 16.73
C MET A 17 -5.61 -0.07 17.88
N GLU A 18 -4.86 -1.17 18.05
CA GLU A 18 -5.06 -2.11 19.17
C GLU A 18 -4.90 -1.41 20.52
N HIS A 19 -3.85 -0.60 20.66
CA HIS A 19 -3.59 0.17 21.87
C HIS A 19 -4.72 1.16 22.18
N SER A 20 -5.16 1.91 21.16
CA SER A 20 -6.20 2.94 21.30
C SER A 20 -7.57 2.34 21.64
N ARG A 21 -7.90 1.19 21.05
CA ARG A 21 -9.19 0.50 21.28
C ARG A 21 -9.18 -0.44 22.48
N LYS A 22 -8.00 -0.75 23.03
CA LYS A 22 -7.79 -1.80 24.05
C LYS A 22 -8.33 -3.17 23.62
N GLU A 23 -8.36 -3.41 22.31
CA GLU A 23 -8.86 -4.63 21.68
C GLU A 23 -7.80 -5.15 20.71
N ARG A 24 -7.73 -6.48 20.52
CA ARG A 24 -6.84 -7.07 19.53
C ARG A 24 -7.49 -7.08 18.15
N LEU A 25 -6.71 -6.79 17.12
CA LEU A 25 -7.17 -6.95 15.75
C LEU A 25 -7.30 -8.43 15.43
N SER A 26 -8.38 -8.78 14.75
CA SER A 26 -8.57 -10.15 14.26
C SER A 26 -7.62 -10.43 13.09
N TYR A 27 -7.53 -11.69 12.71
CA TYR A 27 -6.72 -12.14 11.59
C TYR A 27 -7.10 -11.49 10.26
N LEU A 28 -8.41 -11.36 10.01
CA LEU A 28 -8.92 -10.67 8.84
C LEU A 28 -8.55 -9.19 8.90
N ASP A 29 -8.63 -8.57 10.08
CA ASP A 29 -8.29 -7.16 10.21
C ASP A 29 -6.80 -6.92 9.87
N TRP A 30 -5.91 -7.78 10.36
CA TRP A 30 -4.49 -7.77 9.99
C TRP A 30 -4.26 -8.04 8.50
N ALA A 31 -4.98 -9.01 7.92
CA ALA A 31 -4.86 -9.35 6.50
C ALA A 31 -5.27 -8.19 5.59
N PHE A 32 -6.38 -7.50 5.88
CA PHE A 32 -6.81 -6.34 5.10
C PHE A 32 -5.87 -5.13 5.27
N LEU A 33 -5.37 -4.89 6.49
CA LEU A 33 -4.46 -3.78 6.76
C LEU A 33 -3.10 -3.98 6.08
N LEU A 34 -2.45 -5.12 6.31
CA LEU A 34 -1.12 -5.43 5.76
C LEU A 34 -1.20 -5.76 4.27
N GLY A 35 -2.28 -6.41 3.82
CA GLY A 35 -2.54 -6.62 2.41
C GLY A 35 -2.75 -5.30 1.68
N GLY A 36 -3.51 -4.36 2.27
CA GLY A 36 -3.73 -3.02 1.73
C GLY A 36 -2.43 -2.24 1.50
N SER A 37 -1.46 -2.36 2.40
CA SER A 37 -0.15 -1.70 2.23
C SER A 37 0.72 -2.31 1.13
N LEU A 38 0.32 -3.43 0.53
CA LEU A 38 1.03 -4.05 -0.59
C LEU A 38 0.31 -3.84 -1.93
N VAL A 39 -0.96 -3.43 -1.91
CA VAL A 39 -1.78 -3.27 -3.11
C VAL A 39 -1.17 -2.28 -4.13
N PRO A 40 -0.62 -1.12 -3.73
CA PRO A 40 -0.07 -0.17 -4.70
C PRO A 40 1.08 -0.75 -5.53
N ASP A 41 1.96 -1.54 -4.90
CA ASP A 41 3.13 -2.15 -5.54
C ASP A 41 2.79 -3.33 -6.47
N LEU A 42 1.53 -3.77 -6.53
CA LEU A 42 1.10 -4.77 -7.50
C LEU A 42 1.23 -4.27 -8.94
N ASP A 43 1.40 -2.96 -9.15
CA ASP A 43 1.74 -2.37 -10.45
C ASP A 43 3.14 -2.74 -10.97
N HIS A 44 3.98 -3.39 -10.16
CA HIS A 44 5.23 -4.00 -10.61
C HIS A 44 5.04 -5.36 -11.33
N LEU A 45 3.92 -6.06 -11.08
CA LEU A 45 3.70 -7.40 -11.63
C LEU A 45 3.72 -7.45 -13.17
N PRO A 46 3.14 -6.49 -13.92
CA PRO A 46 3.23 -6.47 -15.37
C PRO A 46 4.68 -6.47 -15.89
N GLY A 47 5.60 -5.77 -15.22
CA GLY A 47 7.02 -5.73 -15.61
C GLY A 47 7.74 -7.04 -15.36
N LEU A 48 7.34 -7.77 -14.30
CA LEU A 48 7.84 -9.13 -14.06
C LEU A 48 7.47 -10.09 -15.22
N LEU A 49 6.34 -9.84 -15.88
CA LEU A 49 5.85 -10.60 -17.03
C LEU A 49 6.35 -10.05 -18.38
N GLY A 50 7.19 -9.02 -18.39
CA GLY A 50 7.76 -8.42 -19.59
C GLY A 50 6.91 -7.32 -20.25
N PHE A 51 5.90 -6.78 -19.55
CA PHE A 51 5.07 -5.66 -20.03
C PHE A 51 5.58 -4.30 -19.53
N ASP A 52 6.78 -3.91 -19.96
CA ASP A 52 7.49 -2.71 -19.46
C ASP A 52 6.76 -1.39 -19.77
N ALA A 53 5.91 -1.36 -20.81
CA ALA A 53 5.12 -0.18 -21.15
C ALA A 53 4.09 0.19 -20.05
N ILE A 54 3.63 -0.79 -19.27
CA ILE A 54 2.64 -0.61 -18.20
C ILE A 54 3.33 -0.19 -16.90
N THR A 55 4.54 -0.70 -16.63
CA THR A 55 5.31 -0.35 -15.43
C THR A 55 5.89 1.06 -15.47
N ASN A 56 6.00 1.69 -16.65
CA ASN A 56 6.33 3.11 -16.77
C ASN A 56 5.28 4.03 -16.09
N PHE A 57 4.08 3.53 -15.79
CA PHE A 57 3.06 4.24 -15.01
C PHE A 57 3.11 3.93 -13.50
N HIS A 58 4.16 3.24 -13.02
CA HIS A 58 4.37 2.99 -11.59
C HIS A 58 4.35 4.31 -10.80
N ARG A 59 3.72 4.31 -9.62
CA ARG A 59 3.53 5.51 -8.75
C ARG A 59 2.60 6.60 -9.29
N THR A 60 1.83 6.30 -10.34
CA THR A 60 0.75 7.18 -10.83
C THR A 60 -0.60 6.75 -10.25
N VAL A 61 -1.38 5.98 -11.00
CA VAL A 61 -2.75 5.60 -10.67
C VAL A 61 -2.84 4.89 -9.31
N THR A 62 -2.01 3.86 -9.10
CA THR A 62 -1.99 3.04 -7.88
C THR A 62 -1.58 3.79 -6.61
N HIS A 63 -0.91 4.93 -6.75
CA HIS A 63 -0.42 5.76 -5.64
C HIS A 63 -1.23 7.07 -5.50
N SER A 64 -2.48 7.05 -5.97
CA SER A 64 -3.41 8.18 -5.90
C SER A 64 -4.49 7.99 -4.84
N LEU A 65 -5.06 9.08 -4.34
CA LEU A 65 -6.23 9.03 -3.45
C LEU A 65 -7.44 8.40 -4.15
N VAL A 66 -7.59 8.62 -5.46
CA VAL A 66 -8.66 7.99 -6.24
C VAL A 66 -8.56 6.47 -6.13
N PHE A 67 -7.35 5.91 -6.25
CA PHE A 67 -7.14 4.48 -6.10
C PHE A 67 -7.45 3.97 -4.70
N VAL A 68 -7.10 4.72 -3.64
CA VAL A 68 -7.49 4.39 -2.25
C VAL A 68 -9.01 4.20 -2.15
N PHE A 69 -9.78 5.16 -2.66
CA PHE A 69 -11.25 5.11 -2.61
C PHE A 69 -11.83 4.02 -3.50
N VAL A 70 -11.27 3.80 -4.69
CA VAL A 70 -11.72 2.74 -5.61
C VAL A 70 -11.51 1.37 -5.00
N VAL A 71 -10.31 1.07 -4.47
CA VAL A 71 -10.03 -0.22 -3.82
C VAL A 71 -10.89 -0.41 -2.58
N GLY A 72 -11.04 0.64 -1.75
CA GLY A 72 -11.94 0.60 -0.60
C GLY A 72 -13.38 0.30 -0.98
N LEU A 73 -13.90 0.94 -2.04
CA LEU A 73 -15.23 0.70 -2.58
C LEU A 73 -15.37 -0.74 -3.10
N VAL A 74 -14.40 -1.25 -3.84
CA VAL A 74 -14.39 -2.64 -4.33
C VAL A 74 -14.45 -3.61 -3.16
N VAL A 75 -13.58 -3.45 -2.15
CA VAL A 75 -13.58 -4.32 -0.95
C VAL A 75 -14.92 -4.24 -0.22
N TYR A 76 -15.51 -3.06 -0.10
CA TYR A 76 -16.85 -2.89 0.49
C TYR A 76 -17.92 -3.67 -0.31
N LEU A 77 -18.02 -3.44 -1.62
CA LEU A 77 -19.02 -4.06 -2.48
C LEU A 77 -18.88 -5.58 -2.51
N VAL A 78 -17.67 -6.08 -2.67
CA VAL A 78 -17.37 -7.53 -2.67
C VAL A 78 -17.73 -8.14 -1.32
N SER A 79 -17.27 -7.53 -0.21
CA SER A 79 -17.59 -8.06 1.13
C SER A 79 -19.09 -8.03 1.44
N SER A 80 -19.79 -6.98 1.02
CA SER A 80 -21.26 -6.87 1.16
C SER A 80 -21.99 -7.90 0.29
N TRP A 81 -21.52 -8.14 -0.93
CA TRP A 81 -22.07 -9.16 -1.81
C TRP A 81 -21.88 -10.57 -1.22
N TYR A 82 -20.67 -10.88 -0.72
CA TYR A 82 -20.38 -12.16 -0.06
C TYR A 82 -21.24 -12.36 1.19
N GLN A 83 -21.36 -11.35 2.05
CA GLN A 83 -22.20 -11.40 3.25
C GLN A 83 -23.67 -11.66 2.91
N LYS A 84 -24.19 -11.05 1.85
CA LYS A 84 -25.58 -11.24 1.40
C LYS A 84 -25.88 -12.66 0.93
N HIS A 85 -24.94 -13.30 0.23
CA HIS A 85 -25.15 -14.62 -0.37
C HIS A 85 -24.67 -15.78 0.51
N ASN A 86 -23.95 -15.50 1.60
CA ASN A 86 -23.42 -16.52 2.50
C ASN A 86 -23.82 -16.19 3.95
N PRO A 87 -24.96 -16.68 4.45
CA PRO A 87 -25.43 -16.37 5.80
C PRO A 87 -24.48 -16.83 6.92
N VAL A 88 -23.62 -17.82 6.66
CA VAL A 88 -22.52 -18.25 7.54
C VAL A 88 -21.49 -17.12 7.77
N LEU A 89 -21.35 -16.21 6.81
CA LEU A 89 -20.47 -15.05 6.84
C LEU A 89 -21.17 -13.77 7.32
N SER A 90 -22.33 -13.89 7.99
CA SER A 90 -23.09 -12.76 8.54
C SER A 90 -22.27 -11.85 9.46
N LYS A 91 -21.19 -12.36 10.08
CA LYS A 91 -20.27 -11.60 10.94
C LYS A 91 -19.27 -10.71 10.18
N LEU A 92 -19.20 -10.78 8.85
CA LEU A 92 -18.33 -9.87 8.09
C LEU A 92 -18.72 -8.42 8.36
N ARG A 93 -17.72 -7.54 8.37
CA ARG A 93 -17.89 -6.10 8.58
C ARG A 93 -17.40 -5.36 7.34
N PRO A 94 -18.17 -5.31 6.23
CA PRO A 94 -17.70 -4.76 4.95
C PRO A 94 -17.09 -3.37 5.06
N ARG A 95 -17.75 -2.46 5.79
CA ARG A 95 -17.25 -1.09 6.01
C ARG A 95 -15.92 -1.08 6.77
N HIS A 96 -15.76 -1.98 7.74
CA HIS A 96 -14.54 -2.08 8.52
C HIS A 96 -13.36 -2.55 7.67
N PHE A 97 -13.54 -3.59 6.86
CA PHE A 97 -12.50 -4.09 5.97
C PHE A 97 -12.13 -3.09 4.88
N ALA A 98 -13.11 -2.37 4.34
CA ALA A 98 -12.86 -1.27 3.40
C ALA A 98 -12.01 -0.16 4.04
N MET A 99 -12.29 0.24 5.29
CA MET A 99 -11.45 1.21 5.99
C MET A 99 -10.04 0.68 6.27
N LEU A 100 -9.90 -0.59 6.67
CA LEU A 100 -8.58 -1.18 6.93
C LEU A 100 -7.70 -1.25 5.69
N VAL A 101 -8.26 -1.67 4.53
CA VAL A 101 -7.49 -1.68 3.28
C VAL A 101 -7.12 -0.25 2.87
N MET A 102 -8.04 0.72 3.02
CA MET A 102 -7.75 2.13 2.73
C MET A 102 -6.65 2.68 3.64
N PHE A 103 -6.65 2.33 4.93
CA PHE A 103 -5.58 2.71 5.85
C PHE A 103 -4.25 2.04 5.48
N GLY A 104 -4.27 0.77 5.10
CA GLY A 104 -3.08 0.07 4.59
C GLY A 104 -2.46 0.80 3.39
N ILE A 105 -3.28 1.10 2.38
CA ILE A 105 -2.86 1.88 1.22
C ILE A 105 -2.38 3.27 1.67
N ALA A 106 -3.11 3.97 2.55
CA ALA A 106 -2.70 5.30 3.00
C ALA A 106 -1.32 5.28 3.69
N THR A 107 -1.00 4.26 4.50
CA THR A 107 0.35 4.14 5.09
C THR A 107 1.44 3.96 4.04
N HIS A 108 1.15 3.25 2.95
CA HIS A 108 2.04 3.12 1.80
C HIS A 108 2.29 4.48 1.14
N LEU A 109 1.21 5.18 0.79
CA LEU A 109 1.29 6.50 0.14
C LEU A 109 2.04 7.51 1.01
N ILE A 110 1.78 7.54 2.32
CA ILE A 110 2.50 8.41 3.26
C ILE A 110 4.00 8.11 3.20
N ALA A 111 4.39 6.83 3.24
CA ALA A 111 5.78 6.42 3.18
C ALA A 111 6.47 6.93 1.90
N ASP A 112 5.80 6.78 0.75
CA ASP A 112 6.34 7.23 -0.53
C ASP A 112 6.35 8.75 -0.69
N VAL A 113 5.50 9.52 0.01
CA VAL A 113 5.61 10.99 0.02
C VAL A 113 6.94 11.43 0.64
N PHE A 114 7.44 10.71 1.66
CA PHE A 114 8.70 11.06 2.33
C PHE A 114 9.96 10.64 1.56
N LEU A 115 9.82 9.99 0.40
CA LEU A 115 10.94 9.41 -0.32
C LEU A 115 10.89 9.74 -1.82
N PRO A 116 12.01 10.19 -2.42
CA PRO A 116 12.10 10.35 -3.87
C PRO A 116 11.80 9.03 -4.61
N PRO A 117 11.11 9.06 -5.78
CA PRO A 117 10.71 10.23 -6.56
C PRO A 117 9.37 10.88 -6.15
N GLY A 118 8.72 10.43 -5.06
CA GLY A 118 7.38 10.88 -4.69
C GLY A 118 6.23 10.09 -5.31
N ILE A 119 5.02 10.64 -5.20
CA ILE A 119 3.78 10.06 -5.75
C ILE A 119 2.85 11.11 -6.37
N GLN A 120 2.02 10.68 -7.32
CA GLN A 120 0.94 11.50 -7.88
C GLN A 120 -0.36 11.35 -7.09
N LEU A 121 -0.40 11.98 -5.92
CA LEU A 121 -1.50 11.82 -4.97
C LEU A 121 -2.89 12.19 -5.56
N PHE A 122 -2.93 13.18 -6.46
CA PHE A 122 -4.16 13.71 -7.05
C PHE A 122 -4.36 13.33 -8.52
N TRP A 123 -3.88 12.16 -8.97
CA TRP A 123 -4.16 11.65 -10.31
C TRP A 123 -5.66 11.83 -10.69
N PRO A 124 -6.00 12.28 -11.92
CA PRO A 124 -5.15 12.44 -13.11
C PRO A 124 -4.37 13.75 -13.17
N SER A 125 -4.36 14.53 -12.08
CA SER A 125 -3.51 15.72 -12.00
C SER A 125 -2.04 15.33 -12.12
N LEU A 126 -1.27 16.10 -12.89
CA LEU A 126 0.13 15.80 -13.22
C LEU A 126 1.12 16.21 -12.12
N TRP A 127 0.63 16.62 -10.95
CA TRP A 127 1.45 17.10 -9.86
C TRP A 127 1.96 15.92 -9.04
N THR A 128 3.27 15.75 -9.04
CA THR A 128 3.95 14.83 -8.13
C THR A 128 4.24 15.55 -6.83
N ILE A 129 3.84 14.94 -5.71
CA ILE A 129 4.11 15.45 -4.37
C ILE A 129 5.21 14.59 -3.75
N TYR A 130 6.25 15.24 -3.23
CA TYR A 130 7.24 14.61 -2.39
C TYR A 130 7.76 15.61 -1.36
N LEU A 131 8.14 15.08 -0.20
CA LEU A 131 8.82 15.81 0.85
C LEU A 131 10.30 15.55 0.70
N GLN A 132 11.05 16.60 0.38
CA GLN A 132 12.49 16.55 0.41
C GLN A 132 12.97 16.97 1.80
N LEU A 133 13.44 15.99 2.57
CA LEU A 133 14.19 16.24 3.80
C LEU A 133 15.61 16.69 3.43
N SER A 134 15.81 18.00 3.35
CA SER A 134 17.12 18.62 3.15
C SER A 134 17.52 19.27 4.47
N PHE A 135 18.22 18.56 5.35
CA PHE A 135 18.58 19.11 6.66
C PHE A 135 19.24 20.51 6.51
N PRO A 136 18.78 21.57 7.20
CA PRO A 136 17.84 21.59 8.33
C PRO A 136 16.37 21.89 7.98
N PHE A 137 15.97 21.87 6.70
CA PHE A 137 14.65 22.29 6.24
C PHE A 137 13.84 21.15 5.61
N LEU A 138 12.52 21.18 5.85
CA LEU A 138 11.55 20.38 5.11
C LEU A 138 11.09 21.20 3.89
N HIS A 139 11.44 20.76 2.68
CA HIS A 139 10.96 21.41 1.46
C HIS A 139 9.86 20.55 0.84
N LEU A 140 8.69 21.17 0.62
CA LEU A 140 7.66 20.60 -0.25
C LEU A 140 8.08 20.89 -1.69
N GLY A 141 8.58 19.88 -2.40
CA GLY A 141 8.89 19.98 -3.81
C GLY A 141 7.62 19.75 -4.63
N GLN A 142 7.28 20.69 -5.50
CA GLN A 142 6.29 20.50 -6.56
C GLN A 142 7.03 20.54 -7.89
N PHE A 143 7.10 19.41 -8.59
CA PHE A 143 7.56 19.43 -9.97
C PHE A 143 6.36 19.57 -10.90
N PRO A 144 6.28 20.65 -11.70
CA PRO A 144 5.35 20.70 -12.81
C PRO A 144 5.87 19.77 -13.90
N GLY A 145 5.15 18.67 -14.15
CA GLY A 145 5.16 18.04 -15.46
C GLY A 145 5.53 16.57 -15.54
N ILE A 146 4.83 15.94 -16.47
CA ILE A 146 5.06 14.71 -17.25
C ILE A 146 6.49 14.14 -17.22
N ALA A 147 7.55 14.96 -17.18
CA ALA A 147 8.94 14.49 -17.23
C ALA A 147 9.28 13.43 -16.15
N SER A 148 8.87 13.61 -14.89
CA SER A 148 9.19 12.62 -13.82
C SER A 148 8.42 11.30 -13.94
N VAL A 149 7.35 11.28 -14.75
CA VAL A 149 6.49 10.11 -15.01
C VAL A 149 7.09 9.23 -16.10
N PHE A 150 7.73 9.85 -17.11
CA PHE A 150 8.25 9.14 -18.28
C PHE A 150 9.76 8.92 -18.27
N THR A 151 10.50 9.51 -17.32
CA THR A 151 11.96 9.35 -17.18
C THR A 151 12.35 8.50 -15.97
N GLN A 152 11.47 7.64 -15.45
CA GLN A 152 11.96 6.58 -14.58
C GLN A 152 12.88 5.70 -15.45
N PRO A 153 14.16 5.52 -15.08
CA PRO A 153 15.04 4.64 -15.83
C PRO A 153 14.34 3.29 -15.95
N THR A 154 14.35 2.71 -17.16
CA THR A 154 13.85 1.37 -17.44
C THR A 154 14.22 0.47 -16.26
N PHE A 155 13.21 0.01 -15.50
CA PHE A 155 13.42 -0.79 -14.29
C PHE A 155 14.42 -1.89 -14.64
N VAL A 156 15.65 -1.78 -14.14
CA VAL A 156 16.66 -2.80 -14.35
C VAL A 156 16.09 -4.02 -13.64
N ARG A 157 16.05 -5.20 -14.29
CA ARG A 157 15.50 -6.45 -13.72
C ARG A 157 15.94 -6.70 -12.27
N TRP A 158 17.13 -6.20 -11.89
CA TRP A 158 17.66 -6.17 -10.53
C TRP A 158 16.79 -5.45 -9.51
N GLU A 159 16.22 -4.29 -9.82
CA GLU A 159 15.36 -3.55 -8.89
C GLU A 159 14.03 -4.27 -8.64
N ILE A 160 13.43 -4.84 -9.67
CA ILE A 160 12.22 -5.69 -9.55
C ILE A 160 12.54 -6.92 -8.69
N LEU A 161 13.70 -7.54 -8.90
CA LEU A 161 14.14 -8.69 -8.11
C LEU A 161 14.37 -8.32 -6.64
N LEU A 162 15.01 -7.18 -6.35
CA LEU A 162 15.19 -6.69 -4.98
C LEU A 162 13.85 -6.35 -4.31
N ALA A 163 12.92 -5.71 -5.03
CA ALA A 163 11.58 -5.44 -4.52
C ALA A 163 10.81 -6.73 -4.24
N THR A 164 10.89 -7.73 -5.12
CA THR A 164 10.25 -9.03 -4.93
C THR A 164 10.85 -9.78 -3.74
N LEU A 165 12.19 -9.76 -3.58
CA LEU A 165 12.86 -10.37 -2.43
C LEU A 165 12.46 -9.71 -1.12
N ASP A 166 12.34 -8.38 -1.11
CA ASP A 166 11.93 -7.62 0.06
C ASP A 166 10.46 -7.85 0.42
N MET A 167 9.56 -7.95 -0.56
CA MET A 167 8.19 -8.44 -0.35
C MET A 167 8.19 -9.83 0.29
N GLY A 168 9.03 -10.74 -0.22
CA GLY A 168 9.22 -12.07 0.34
C GLY A 168 9.68 -12.04 1.79
N LEU A 169 10.66 -11.20 2.12
CA LEU A 169 11.13 -10.98 3.49
C LEU A 169 10.03 -10.43 4.40
N GLY A 170 9.20 -9.51 3.89
CA GLY A 170 8.06 -8.99 4.64
C GLY A 170 7.01 -10.05 4.94
N VAL A 171 6.70 -10.93 3.97
CA VAL A 171 5.80 -12.08 4.20
C VAL A 171 6.39 -13.04 5.23
N LEU A 172 7.69 -13.36 5.14
CA LEU A 172 8.37 -14.21 6.12
C LEU A 172 8.37 -13.58 7.52
N TRP A 173 8.55 -12.26 7.61
CA TRP A 173 8.51 -11.51 8.87
C TRP A 173 7.12 -11.50 9.49
N ILE A 174 6.06 -11.31 8.69
CA ILE A 174 4.67 -11.48 9.15
C ILE A 174 4.46 -12.90 9.67
N GLY A 175 4.90 -13.92 8.91
CA GLY A 175 4.82 -15.32 9.34
C GLY A 175 5.52 -15.57 10.68
N TRP A 176 6.68 -14.94 10.87
CA TRP A 176 7.42 -14.98 12.13
C TRP A 176 6.69 -14.25 13.28
N LEU A 177 6.12 -13.07 13.03
CA LEU A 177 5.32 -12.34 14.02
C LEU A 177 4.11 -13.15 14.47
N TRP A 178 3.47 -13.85 13.53
CA TRP A 178 2.36 -14.76 13.82
C TRP A 178 2.82 -15.94 14.67
N TRP A 179 3.91 -16.60 14.27
CA TRP A 179 4.51 -17.68 15.05
C TRP A 179 4.81 -17.26 16.50
N LYS A 180 5.30 -16.03 16.69
CA LYS A 180 5.58 -15.45 18.00
C LYS A 180 4.35 -14.89 18.73
N ARG A 181 3.14 -15.08 18.19
CA ARG A 181 1.86 -14.58 18.74
C ARG A 181 1.84 -13.07 18.97
N ARG A 182 2.63 -12.32 18.18
CA ARG A 182 2.66 -10.85 18.20
C ARG A 182 1.52 -10.26 17.36
N ILE A 183 1.06 -11.04 16.37
CA ILE A 183 -0.19 -10.87 15.63
C ILE A 183 -0.99 -12.17 15.76
N THR A 184 -2.30 -12.04 15.86
CA THR A 184 -3.22 -13.19 15.90
C THR A 184 -3.82 -13.37 14.51
N PHE A 185 -3.37 -14.41 13.79
CA PHE A 185 -4.16 -14.96 12.68
C PHE A 185 -5.18 -15.99 13.20
#